data_AF-A0A257M7L0-F1
#
_entry.id   AF-A0A257M7L0-F1
#
_cell.length_a   1.000
_cell.length_b   1.000
_cell.length_c   1.000
_cell.angle_alpha   90.00
_cell.angle_beta   90.00
_cell.angle_gamma   90.00
#
_symmetry.space_group_name_H-M   'P 1'
#
loop_
_entity.id
_entity.type
_entity.pdbx_description
1 polymer ?
#
loop_
_entity_poly.entity_id
_entity_poly.type
_entity_poly.pdbx_seq_one_letter_code
_entity_poly.pdbx_strand_id
1 'polypeptide(L)'
;MHETLTVLGFVVLAVALRTARRGWLRKVGALTFLVASYFFGRFVTGSLWGGLAGVALWFFLPWIELLTRIRRMRLPLNNRLRHRTLPDPAFFPNAVEAAAAMEEAGFEHVTDCGWDWSGMQQFFRLYWHPEEMAVAAVCLCEQSEVAFAFISVTSYDESGRTWRTTNYPFSPTLKCAPGVKWNHVPCERNCFHQILDDHHQYLLSVGVSRDGLRMPDPELIEGRIEEEMRTQVQHNLDAGIIRLTGDGHFEYSKRGLFFLWGQFIKDMLRLC
;
A
#
# COMPACT_ATOMS: atom_id res chain seq x y z
N MET A 1 35.54 -13.98 18.96
CA MET A 1 35.86 -13.64 17.56
C MET A 1 35.09 -14.47 16.54
N HIS A 2 35.05 -15.81 16.66
CA HIS A 2 34.28 -16.63 15.70
C HIS A 2 32.77 -16.34 15.71
N GLU A 3 32.16 -16.21 16.89
CA GLU A 3 30.73 -15.96 17.06
C GLU A 3 30.27 -14.63 16.42
N THR A 4 31.05 -13.56 16.62
CA THR A 4 30.78 -12.24 16.03
C THR A 4 30.90 -12.27 14.51
N LEU A 5 31.87 -13.02 13.97
CA LEU A 5 32.03 -13.21 12.53
C LEU A 5 30.87 -14.02 11.92
N THR A 6 30.34 -15.01 12.64
CA THR A 6 29.18 -15.77 12.20
C THR A 6 27.94 -14.89 12.08
N VAL A 7 27.65 -14.06 13.10
CA VAL A 7 26.51 -13.12 13.05
C VAL A 7 26.69 -12.13 11.90
N LEU A 8 27.88 -11.55 11.76
CA LEU A 8 28.18 -10.61 10.67
C LEU A 8 28.02 -11.27 9.29
N GLY A 9 28.50 -12.50 9.13
CA GLY A 9 28.34 -13.27 7.90
C GLY A 9 26.87 -13.49 7.52
N PHE A 10 26.02 -13.84 8.49
CA PHE A 10 24.58 -13.95 8.24
C PHE A 10 23.93 -12.61 7.90
N VAL A 11 24.34 -11.51 8.54
CA VAL A 11 23.84 -10.16 8.21
C VAL A 11 24.20 -9.77 6.78
N VAL A 12 25.47 -9.97 6.37
CA VAL A 12 25.92 -9.67 5.01
C VAL A 12 25.17 -10.54 3.98
N LEU A 13 25.02 -11.84 4.26
CA LEU A 13 24.24 -12.75 3.42
C LEU A 13 22.77 -12.31 3.32
N ALA A 14 22.15 -11.92 4.43
CA ALA A 14 20.77 -11.45 4.46
C ALA A 14 20.59 -10.20 3.58
N VAL A 15 21.51 -9.23 3.68
CA VAL A 15 21.51 -8.02 2.84
C VAL A 15 21.66 -8.39 1.37
N ALA A 16 22.62 -9.25 1.02
CA ALA A 16 22.84 -9.67 -0.37
C ALA A 16 21.62 -10.40 -0.97
N LEU A 17 20.95 -11.25 -0.16
CA LEU A 17 19.72 -11.93 -0.58
C LEU A 17 18.54 -10.95 -0.75
N ARG A 18 18.48 -9.91 0.09
CA ARG A 18 17.45 -8.85 0.02
C ARG A 18 17.61 -7.93 -1.18
N THR A 19 18.81 -7.76 -1.74
CA THR A 19 19.03 -6.98 -2.98
C THR A 19 18.82 -7.79 -4.26
N ALA A 20 18.53 -9.09 -4.15
CA ALA A 20 18.32 -9.95 -5.31
C ALA A 20 17.00 -9.64 -6.03
N ARG A 21 17.02 -9.64 -7.37
CA ARG A 21 15.83 -9.36 -8.19
C ARG A 21 14.68 -10.36 -7.97
N ARG A 22 14.99 -11.62 -7.64
CA ARG A 22 13.98 -12.68 -7.46
C ARG A 22 13.32 -12.58 -6.08
N GLY A 23 12.00 -12.47 -6.04
CA GLY A 23 11.26 -12.30 -4.77
C GLY A 23 11.45 -13.43 -3.75
N TRP A 24 11.67 -14.68 -4.19
CA TRP A 24 11.91 -15.77 -3.24
C TRP A 24 13.28 -15.64 -2.53
N LEU A 25 14.31 -15.11 -3.20
CA LEU A 25 15.62 -14.85 -2.57
C LEU A 25 15.49 -13.76 -1.50
N ARG A 26 14.69 -12.73 -1.78
CA ARG A 26 14.39 -11.67 -0.81
C ARG A 26 13.71 -12.21 0.46
N LYS A 27 12.80 -13.17 0.31
CA LYS A 27 12.18 -13.89 1.45
C LYS A 27 13.19 -14.70 2.24
N VAL A 28 14.11 -15.40 1.55
CA VAL A 28 15.20 -16.11 2.24
C VAL A 28 16.07 -15.12 3.01
N GLY A 29 16.38 -13.96 2.44
CA GLY A 29 17.13 -12.90 3.13
C GLY A 29 16.43 -12.41 4.40
N ALA A 30 15.10 -12.22 4.38
CA ALA A 30 14.33 -11.89 5.58
C ALA A 30 14.42 -12.99 6.66
N LEU A 31 14.34 -14.27 6.26
CA LEU A 31 14.53 -15.39 7.17
C LEU A 31 15.97 -15.41 7.73
N THR A 32 16.98 -15.09 6.91
CA THR A 32 18.37 -15.01 7.33
C THR A 32 18.59 -13.93 8.39
N PHE A 33 17.88 -12.80 8.34
CA PHE A 33 17.90 -11.81 9.43
C PHE A 33 17.40 -12.38 10.76
N LEU A 34 16.30 -13.14 10.74
CA LEU A 34 15.79 -13.79 11.96
C LEU A 34 16.82 -14.79 12.52
N VAL A 35 17.46 -15.57 11.65
CA VAL A 35 18.54 -16.50 12.04
C VAL A 35 19.73 -15.74 12.63
N ALA A 36 20.14 -14.62 12.03
CA ALA A 36 21.21 -13.77 12.55
C ALA A 36 20.85 -13.23 13.95
N SER A 37 19.62 -12.76 14.16
CA SER A 37 19.15 -12.26 15.45
C SER A 37 19.05 -13.36 16.51
N TYR A 38 18.68 -14.58 16.12
CA TYR A 38 18.72 -15.74 17.01
C TYR A 38 20.14 -16.03 17.49
N PHE A 39 21.11 -16.12 16.58
CA PHE A 39 22.50 -16.38 16.95
C PHE A 39 23.08 -15.25 17.80
N PHE A 40 22.79 -13.99 17.44
CA PHE A 40 23.21 -12.83 18.23
C PHE A 40 22.70 -12.92 19.68
N GLY A 41 21.40 -13.11 19.87
CA GLY A 41 20.80 -13.22 21.20
C GLY A 41 21.34 -14.42 21.99
N ARG A 42 21.59 -15.55 21.33
CA ARG A 42 22.15 -16.74 21.96
C ARG A 42 23.60 -16.55 22.39
N PHE A 43 24.45 -15.94 21.57
CA PHE A 43 25.86 -15.72 21.91
C PHE A 43 26.03 -14.70 23.04
N VAL A 44 25.22 -13.63 23.05
CA VAL A 44 25.29 -12.62 24.11
C VAL A 44 24.83 -13.16 25.46
N THR A 45 23.83 -14.03 25.49
CA THR A 45 23.21 -14.52 26.74
C THR A 45 23.66 -15.91 27.17
N GLY A 46 24.30 -16.68 26.28
CA GLY A 46 24.59 -18.11 26.47
C GLY A 46 23.34 -19.02 26.46
N SER A 47 22.14 -18.46 26.31
CA SER A 47 20.86 -19.18 26.50
C SER A 47 20.09 -19.36 25.20
N LEU A 48 19.32 -20.44 25.09
CA LEU A 48 18.39 -20.64 23.96
C LEU A 48 17.29 -19.57 23.99
N TRP A 49 16.87 -19.18 25.20
CA TRP A 49 15.86 -18.14 25.40
C TRP A 49 16.30 -16.77 24.91
N GLY A 50 17.59 -16.43 25.02
CA GLY A 50 18.10 -15.17 24.48
C GLY A 50 18.06 -15.14 22.96
N GLY A 51 18.29 -16.28 22.29
CA GLY A 51 18.11 -16.38 20.84
C GLY A 51 16.64 -16.23 20.43
N LEU A 52 15.73 -16.91 21.11
CA LEU A 52 14.29 -16.77 20.86
C LEU A 52 13.80 -15.33 21.10
N ALA A 53 14.29 -14.66 22.15
CA ALA A 53 14.00 -13.26 22.42
C ALA A 53 14.50 -12.34 21.29
N GLY A 54 15.69 -12.61 20.72
CA GLY A 54 16.22 -11.87 19.58
C GLY A 54 15.32 -11.96 18.33
N VAL A 55 14.75 -13.13 18.07
CA VAL A 55 13.76 -13.31 16.98
C VAL A 55 12.45 -12.61 17.31
N ALA A 56 11.94 -12.79 18.52
CA ALA A 56 10.66 -12.22 18.95
C ALA A 56 10.66 -10.69 18.85
N LEU A 57 11.81 -10.04 19.12
CA LEU A 57 11.95 -8.59 19.06
C LEU A 57 11.49 -7.99 17.74
N TRP A 58 11.77 -8.63 16.60
CA TRP A 58 11.33 -8.17 15.27
C TRP A 58 9.81 -8.03 15.16
N PHE A 59 9.06 -8.92 15.82
CA PHE A 59 7.60 -8.89 15.81
C PHE A 59 7.02 -7.89 16.84
N PHE A 60 7.84 -7.44 17.79
CA PHE A 60 7.49 -6.40 18.76
C PHE A 60 7.88 -4.99 18.32
N LEU A 61 8.85 -4.83 17.42
CA LEU A 61 9.24 -3.50 16.90
C LEU A 61 8.05 -2.68 16.36
N PRO A 62 7.11 -3.24 15.55
CA PRO A 62 5.96 -2.48 15.08
C PRO A 62 5.05 -1.97 16.20
N TRP A 63 5.02 -2.64 17.36
CA TRP A 63 4.20 -2.21 18.50
C TRP A 63 4.65 -0.87 19.08
N ILE A 64 5.94 -0.51 18.94
CA ILE A 64 6.42 0.81 19.36
C ILE A 64 5.68 1.90 18.59
N GLU A 65 5.65 1.82 17.25
CA GLU A 65 4.94 2.79 16.42
C GLU A 65 3.41 2.73 16.64
N LEU A 66 2.85 1.51 16.74
CA LEU A 66 1.41 1.31 16.94
C LEU A 66 0.91 1.94 18.25
N LEU A 67 1.63 1.76 19.35
CA LEU A 67 1.20 2.25 20.67
C LEU A 67 1.55 3.71 20.94
N THR A 68 2.48 4.28 20.18
CA THR A 68 2.90 5.69 20.34
C THR A 68 2.21 6.60 19.35
N ARG A 69 2.56 6.49 18.07
CA ARG A 69 2.13 7.39 17.00
C ARG A 69 0.72 7.05 16.51
N ILE A 70 0.52 5.82 16.04
CA ILE A 70 -0.73 5.41 15.37
C ILE A 70 -1.92 5.44 16.34
N ARG A 71 -1.72 5.02 17.60
CA ARG A 71 -2.76 5.10 18.62
C ARG A 71 -3.21 6.54 18.94
N ARG A 72 -2.38 7.54 18.68
CA ARG A 72 -2.71 8.97 18.87
C ARG A 72 -3.18 9.63 17.58
N MET A 73 -3.12 8.91 16.45
CA MET A 73 -3.54 9.42 15.15
C MET A 73 -5.05 9.56 15.12
N ARG A 74 -5.51 10.74 14.74
CA ARG A 74 -6.93 11.06 14.51
C ARG A 74 -7.07 11.51 13.07
N LEU A 75 -7.92 10.82 12.33
CA LEU A 75 -8.17 11.11 10.92
C LEU A 75 -9.56 11.73 10.76
N PRO A 76 -9.72 12.77 9.93
CA PRO A 76 -11.01 13.41 9.70
C PRO A 76 -12.02 12.42 9.12
N LEU A 77 -13.23 12.39 9.68
CA LEU A 77 -14.31 11.54 9.17
C LEU A 77 -14.79 11.98 7.79
N ASN A 78 -14.83 13.30 7.60
CA ASN A 78 -15.22 13.94 6.34
C ASN A 78 -13.99 14.61 5.75
N ASN A 79 -13.27 13.90 4.87
CA ASN A 79 -12.22 14.48 4.05
C ASN A 79 -12.70 14.62 2.61
N ARG A 80 -12.38 15.75 1.98
CA ARG A 80 -12.73 16.01 0.59
C ARG A 80 -11.47 16.16 -0.23
N LEU A 81 -11.51 15.66 -1.46
CA LEU A 81 -10.49 15.93 -2.44
C LEU A 81 -10.48 17.42 -2.71
N ARG A 82 -9.28 17.99 -2.75
CA ARG A 82 -9.06 19.37 -3.14
C ARG A 82 -8.15 19.38 -4.35
N HIS A 83 -8.36 20.32 -5.25
CA HIS A 83 -7.41 20.57 -6.32
C HIS A 83 -6.02 20.85 -5.72
N ARG A 84 -5.00 20.24 -6.33
CA ARG A 84 -3.61 20.37 -5.91
C ARG A 84 -2.74 20.69 -7.11
N THR A 85 -1.72 21.50 -6.87
CA THR A 85 -0.63 21.68 -7.82
C THR A 85 0.20 20.41 -7.90
N LEU A 86 0.75 20.13 -9.08
CA LEU A 86 1.67 19.01 -9.28
C LEU A 86 2.82 19.06 -8.24
N PRO A 87 3.06 17.96 -7.50
CA PRO A 87 4.20 17.85 -6.60
C PRO A 87 5.52 17.97 -7.36
N ASP A 88 6.58 18.35 -6.65
CA ASP A 88 7.92 18.41 -7.23
C ASP A 88 8.32 17.00 -7.73
N PRO A 89 8.70 16.85 -9.02
CA PRO A 89 9.13 15.58 -9.60
C PRO A 89 10.26 14.90 -8.83
N ALA A 90 11.08 15.64 -8.07
CA ALA A 90 12.11 15.08 -7.20
C ALA A 90 11.56 14.10 -6.14
N PHE A 91 10.31 14.27 -5.73
CA PHE A 91 9.62 13.41 -4.76
C PHE A 91 8.64 12.43 -5.42
N PHE A 92 8.51 12.48 -6.75
CA PHE A 92 7.56 11.69 -7.53
C PHE A 92 8.26 10.84 -8.60
N PRO A 93 9.11 9.88 -8.17
CA PRO A 93 9.91 9.08 -9.10
C PRO A 93 9.02 8.29 -10.06
N ASN A 94 9.38 8.31 -11.35
CA ASN A 94 8.69 7.66 -12.46
C ASN A 94 7.26 8.18 -12.76
N ALA A 95 6.78 9.21 -12.06
CA ALA A 95 5.42 9.67 -12.27
C ALA A 95 5.22 10.43 -13.59
N VAL A 96 6.24 11.18 -14.02
CA VAL A 96 6.26 11.83 -15.33
C VAL A 96 6.22 10.76 -16.43
N GLU A 97 7.00 9.69 -16.28
CA GLU A 97 7.01 8.56 -17.21
C GLU A 97 5.68 7.81 -17.22
N ALA A 98 5.08 7.58 -16.05
CA ALA A 98 3.78 6.93 -15.92
C ALA A 98 2.65 7.77 -16.54
N ALA A 99 2.66 9.08 -16.31
CA ALA A 99 1.72 10.03 -16.91
C ALA A 99 1.85 10.05 -18.45
N ALA A 100 3.07 10.13 -18.96
CA ALA A 100 3.32 10.09 -20.41
C ALA A 100 2.87 8.76 -21.02
N ALA A 101 3.11 7.63 -20.35
CA ALA A 101 2.66 6.32 -20.79
C ALA A 101 1.14 6.16 -20.75
N MET A 102 0.44 6.82 -19.81
CA MET A 102 -1.03 6.87 -19.80
C MET A 102 -1.56 7.61 -21.02
N GLU A 103 -0.98 8.79 -21.32
CA GLU A 103 -1.37 9.59 -22.49
C GLU A 103 -1.06 8.87 -23.82
N GLU A 104 0.10 8.18 -23.92
CA GLU A 104 0.46 7.33 -25.07
C GLU A 104 -0.56 6.20 -25.28
N ALA A 105 -1.05 5.60 -24.20
CA ALA A 105 -2.08 4.56 -24.21
C ALA A 105 -3.50 5.10 -24.44
N GLY A 106 -3.67 6.40 -24.72
CA GLY A 106 -4.96 7.01 -25.04
C GLY A 106 -5.78 7.47 -23.83
N PHE A 107 -5.22 7.42 -22.61
CA PHE A 107 -5.90 7.95 -21.44
C PHE A 107 -5.84 9.49 -21.42
N GLU A 108 -7.00 10.12 -21.23
CA GLU A 108 -7.14 11.56 -21.15
C GLU A 108 -7.02 12.04 -19.71
N HIS A 109 -6.31 13.14 -19.49
CA HIS A 109 -6.20 13.77 -18.16
C HIS A 109 -7.53 14.37 -17.72
N VAL A 110 -7.88 14.17 -16.45
CA VAL A 110 -9.13 14.66 -15.86
C VAL A 110 -8.85 15.79 -14.87
N THR A 111 -8.04 15.51 -13.85
CA THR A 111 -7.83 16.43 -12.72
C THR A 111 -6.63 16.01 -11.88
N ASP A 112 -6.07 17.00 -11.18
CA ASP A 112 -5.02 16.84 -10.18
C ASP A 112 -5.61 17.20 -8.82
N CYS A 113 -5.77 16.21 -7.95
CA CYS A 113 -6.46 16.37 -6.68
C CYS A 113 -5.74 15.64 -5.55
N GLY A 114 -6.11 15.91 -4.30
CA GLY A 114 -5.45 15.27 -3.17
C GLY A 114 -6.16 15.44 -1.85
N TRP A 115 -5.78 14.59 -0.90
CA TRP A 115 -6.20 14.67 0.49
C TRP A 115 -5.07 15.16 1.39
N ASP A 116 -5.45 15.93 2.40
CA ASP A 116 -4.62 16.17 3.59
C ASP A 116 -5.18 15.36 4.76
N TRP A 117 -4.41 14.41 5.23
CA TRP A 117 -4.75 13.52 6.35
C TRP A 117 -3.91 13.85 7.58
N SER A 118 -4.00 15.09 8.07
CA SER A 118 -3.36 15.55 9.31
C SER A 118 -1.89 15.10 9.42
N GLY A 119 -1.08 15.48 8.41
CA GLY A 119 0.35 15.16 8.33
C GLY A 119 0.70 14.02 7.37
N MET A 120 -0.26 13.49 6.63
CA MET A 120 -0.04 12.68 5.43
C MET A 120 -0.70 13.36 4.24
N GLN A 121 0.08 13.74 3.23
CA GLN A 121 -0.45 14.25 1.98
C GLN A 121 -0.62 13.08 1.01
N GLN A 122 -1.75 13.04 0.33
CA GLN A 122 -1.97 12.14 -0.79
C GLN A 122 -2.34 12.96 -2.00
N PHE A 123 -1.64 12.74 -3.10
CA PHE A 123 -1.89 13.39 -4.37
C PHE A 123 -2.26 12.34 -5.41
N PHE A 124 -3.22 12.69 -6.26
CA PHE A 124 -3.75 11.89 -7.34
C PHE A 124 -3.71 12.72 -8.62
N ARG A 125 -3.07 12.16 -9.65
CA ARG A 125 -3.23 12.61 -11.02
C ARG A 125 -4.11 11.61 -11.74
N LEU A 126 -5.33 12.04 -12.07
CA LEU A 126 -6.39 11.17 -12.56
C LEU A 126 -6.53 11.24 -14.08
N TYR A 127 -6.69 10.08 -14.67
CA TYR A 127 -6.89 9.88 -16.09
C TYR A 127 -8.05 8.93 -16.35
N TRP A 128 -8.69 9.06 -17.50
CA TRP A 128 -9.77 8.16 -17.91
C TRP A 128 -9.61 7.76 -19.37
N HIS A 129 -10.15 6.60 -19.73
CA HIS A 129 -10.16 6.15 -21.11
C HIS A 129 -11.52 5.50 -21.43
N PRO A 130 -12.30 6.05 -22.38
CA PRO A 130 -13.64 5.56 -22.68
C PRO A 130 -13.62 4.15 -23.27
N GLU A 131 -12.73 3.86 -24.23
CA GLU A 131 -12.66 2.52 -24.81
C GLU A 131 -12.20 1.47 -23.80
N GLU A 132 -11.17 1.75 -23.01
CA GLU A 132 -10.73 0.85 -21.93
C GLU A 132 -11.74 0.73 -20.77
N MET A 133 -12.75 1.60 -20.71
CA MET A 133 -13.76 1.65 -19.66
C MET A 133 -13.15 1.74 -18.25
N ALA A 134 -12.01 2.43 -18.15
CA ALA A 134 -11.15 2.43 -16.98
C ALA A 134 -10.71 3.84 -16.58
N VAL A 135 -10.41 3.99 -15.30
CA VAL A 135 -9.79 5.17 -14.71
C VAL A 135 -8.40 4.77 -14.23
N ALA A 136 -7.38 5.49 -14.69
CA ALA A 136 -6.02 5.33 -14.24
C ALA A 136 -5.63 6.48 -13.30
N ALA A 137 -4.77 6.20 -12.33
CA ALA A 137 -4.24 7.22 -11.44
C ALA A 137 -2.77 6.99 -11.17
N VAL A 138 -1.99 8.07 -11.19
CA VAL A 138 -0.67 8.12 -10.56
C VAL A 138 -0.85 8.77 -9.19
N CYS A 139 -0.43 8.06 -8.15
CA CYS A 139 -0.65 8.46 -6.77
C CYS A 139 0.69 8.71 -6.08
N LEU A 140 0.78 9.81 -5.34
CA LEU A 140 1.90 10.11 -4.44
C LEU A 140 1.39 10.14 -3.01
N CYS A 141 2.06 9.44 -2.11
CA CYS A 141 1.85 9.55 -0.67
C CYS A 141 3.10 10.11 -0.02
N GLU A 142 2.95 11.21 0.69
CA GLU A 142 4.03 11.85 1.46
C GLU A 142 3.68 11.87 2.93
N GLN A 143 4.60 11.39 3.75
CA GLN A 143 4.46 11.39 5.20
C GLN A 143 5.83 11.56 5.86
N SER A 144 6.04 12.70 6.51
CA SER A 144 7.32 13.07 7.12
C SER A 144 8.48 12.98 6.09
N GLU A 145 9.50 12.16 6.35
CA GLU A 145 10.69 11.97 5.49
C GLU A 145 10.51 10.86 4.44
N VAL A 146 9.30 10.29 4.32
CA VAL A 146 9.02 9.16 3.43
C VAL A 146 8.00 9.57 2.39
N ALA A 147 8.37 9.41 1.12
CA ALA A 147 7.49 9.57 -0.03
C ALA A 147 7.51 8.28 -0.86
N PHE A 148 6.36 7.89 -1.39
CA PHE A 148 6.28 6.79 -2.33
C PHE A 148 5.17 7.02 -3.36
N ALA A 149 5.45 6.58 -4.59
CA ALA A 149 4.55 6.67 -5.72
C ALA A 149 4.01 5.28 -6.10
N PHE A 150 2.79 5.24 -6.61
CA PHE A 150 2.20 4.03 -7.15
C PHE A 150 1.18 4.36 -8.24
N ILE A 151 0.84 3.37 -9.04
CA ILE A 151 -0.14 3.45 -10.12
C ILE A 151 -1.34 2.59 -9.73
N SER A 152 -2.53 3.04 -10.11
CA SER A 152 -3.72 2.20 -10.07
C SER A 152 -4.53 2.32 -11.35
N VAL A 153 -5.10 1.20 -11.80
CA VAL A 153 -6.09 1.14 -12.87
C VAL A 153 -7.37 0.55 -12.28
N THR A 154 -8.47 1.26 -12.47
CA THR A 154 -9.76 0.95 -11.84
C THR A 154 -10.86 0.89 -12.89
N SER A 155 -11.60 -0.21 -12.90
CA SER A 155 -12.81 -0.38 -13.70
C SER A 155 -14.00 -0.62 -12.79
N TYR A 156 -15.19 -0.23 -13.23
CA TYR A 156 -16.44 -0.41 -12.50
C TYR A 156 -17.35 -1.35 -13.29
N ASP A 157 -17.98 -2.31 -12.63
CA ASP A 157 -18.99 -3.15 -13.30
C ASP A 157 -20.41 -2.61 -13.10
N GLU A 158 -21.36 -3.14 -13.88
CA GLU A 158 -22.78 -2.75 -13.79
C GLU A 158 -23.40 -3.01 -12.40
N SER A 159 -22.84 -3.95 -11.64
CA SER A 159 -23.29 -4.25 -10.27
C SER A 159 -22.75 -3.28 -9.21
N GLY A 160 -21.94 -2.30 -9.62
CA GLY A 160 -21.33 -1.30 -8.75
C GLY A 160 -20.11 -1.82 -7.99
N ARG A 161 -19.51 -2.94 -8.42
CA ARG A 161 -18.22 -3.39 -7.87
C ARG A 161 -17.08 -2.64 -8.54
N THR A 162 -16.04 -2.40 -7.75
CA THR A 162 -14.82 -1.75 -8.18
C THR A 162 -13.74 -2.80 -8.34
N TRP A 163 -13.16 -2.89 -9.53
CA TRP A 163 -12.03 -3.75 -9.84
C TRP A 163 -10.78 -2.88 -9.95
N ARG A 164 -9.81 -3.06 -9.06
CA ARG A 164 -8.60 -2.23 -9.02
C ARG A 164 -7.35 -3.08 -9.14
N THR A 165 -6.50 -2.77 -10.12
CA THR A 165 -5.13 -3.27 -10.18
C THR A 165 -4.18 -2.18 -9.69
N THR A 166 -3.26 -2.50 -8.78
CA THR A 166 -2.31 -1.52 -8.26
C THR A 166 -0.99 -2.17 -7.84
N ASN A 167 0.10 -1.42 -8.03
CA ASN A 167 1.43 -1.76 -7.54
C ASN A 167 1.73 -1.12 -6.16
N TYR A 168 0.70 -0.66 -5.43
CA TYR A 168 0.82 -0.08 -4.09
C TYR A 168 1.75 -0.93 -3.21
N PRO A 169 2.79 -0.36 -2.59
CA PRO A 169 3.88 -1.16 -2.02
C PRO A 169 3.57 -1.78 -0.65
N PHE A 170 2.50 -1.35 0.01
CA PHE A 170 2.18 -1.75 1.39
C PHE A 170 0.86 -2.50 1.49
N SER A 171 0.63 -3.15 2.62
CA SER A 171 -0.68 -3.72 2.89
C SER A 171 -1.68 -2.62 3.31
N PRO A 172 -2.97 -2.74 2.94
CA PRO A 172 -3.97 -1.75 3.29
C PRO A 172 -4.09 -1.53 4.80
N THR A 173 -4.10 -0.27 5.23
CA THR A 173 -4.25 0.13 6.64
C THR A 173 -5.69 0.10 7.14
N LEU A 174 -6.64 -0.11 6.22
CA LEU A 174 -8.06 -0.37 6.47
C LEU A 174 -8.47 -1.61 5.68
N LYS A 175 -9.52 -2.30 6.13
CA LYS A 175 -10.14 -3.37 5.33
C LYS A 175 -10.72 -2.78 4.05
N CYS A 176 -10.55 -3.47 2.93
CA CYS A 176 -11.23 -3.12 1.69
C CYS A 176 -12.75 -3.26 1.89
N ALA A 177 -13.52 -2.31 1.37
CA ALA A 177 -14.97 -2.42 1.35
C ALA A 177 -15.40 -3.65 0.52
N PRO A 178 -16.51 -4.34 0.85
CA PRO A 178 -16.90 -5.60 0.22
C PRO A 178 -17.00 -5.56 -1.32
N GLY A 179 -17.41 -4.41 -1.88
CA GLY A 179 -17.54 -4.17 -3.31
C GLY A 179 -16.23 -3.87 -4.04
N VAL A 180 -15.13 -3.65 -3.32
CA VAL A 180 -13.84 -3.29 -3.91
C VAL A 180 -12.93 -4.52 -3.95
N LYS A 181 -12.49 -4.90 -5.14
CA LYS A 181 -11.63 -6.06 -5.40
C LYS A 181 -10.26 -5.60 -5.90
N TRP A 182 -9.23 -6.03 -5.19
CA TRP A 182 -7.84 -5.61 -5.47
C TRP A 182 -7.07 -6.74 -6.12
N ASN A 183 -6.51 -6.46 -7.28
CA ASN A 183 -5.38 -7.17 -7.83
C ASN A 183 -4.10 -6.42 -7.47
N HIS A 184 -3.36 -6.96 -6.50
CA HIS A 184 -2.13 -6.35 -6.02
C HIS A 184 -0.94 -6.94 -6.76
N VAL A 185 -0.35 -6.17 -7.67
CA VAL A 185 0.84 -6.57 -8.42
C VAL A 185 2.11 -6.20 -7.63
N PRO A 186 3.29 -6.77 -7.96
CA PRO A 186 4.54 -6.42 -7.30
C PRO A 186 4.89 -4.92 -7.46
N CYS A 187 5.47 -4.30 -6.43
CA CYS A 187 5.81 -2.88 -6.46
C CYS A 187 6.91 -2.54 -7.49
N GLU A 188 7.69 -3.51 -7.95
CA GLU A 188 8.65 -3.31 -9.04
C GLU A 188 7.98 -3.09 -10.41
N ARG A 189 6.69 -3.45 -10.54
CA ARG A 189 5.92 -3.17 -11.76
C ARG A 189 5.55 -1.69 -11.78
N ASN A 190 6.41 -0.89 -12.38
CA ASN A 190 6.27 0.57 -12.48
C ASN A 190 5.93 1.05 -13.89
N CYS A 191 5.94 0.15 -14.89
CA CYS A 191 5.52 0.48 -16.25
C CYS A 191 3.99 0.44 -16.33
N PHE A 192 3.38 1.55 -16.76
CA PHE A 192 1.92 1.67 -16.89
C PHE A 192 1.32 0.58 -17.78
N HIS A 193 1.89 0.36 -18.98
CA HIS A 193 1.42 -0.64 -19.93
C HIS A 193 1.34 -2.05 -19.31
N GLN A 194 2.34 -2.43 -18.48
CA GLN A 194 2.32 -3.72 -17.79
C GLN A 194 1.18 -3.82 -16.76
N ILE A 195 0.89 -2.73 -16.05
CA ILE A 195 -0.20 -2.68 -15.07
C ILE A 195 -1.56 -2.72 -15.76
N LEU A 196 -1.69 -2.08 -16.94
CA LEU A 196 -2.88 -2.14 -17.76
C LEU A 196 -3.12 -3.57 -18.27
N ASP A 197 -2.09 -4.23 -18.81
CA ASP A 197 -2.16 -5.64 -19.22
C ASP A 197 -2.55 -6.55 -18.05
N ASP A 198 -1.96 -6.33 -16.85
CA ASP A 198 -2.32 -7.05 -15.64
C ASP A 198 -3.77 -6.81 -15.22
N HIS A 199 -4.30 -5.61 -15.48
CA HIS A 199 -5.69 -5.28 -15.23
C HIS A 199 -6.63 -6.03 -16.16
N HIS A 200 -6.33 -6.09 -17.46
CA HIS A 200 -7.09 -6.90 -18.42
C HIS A 200 -7.07 -8.38 -18.05
N GLN A 201 -5.89 -8.94 -17.77
CA GLN A 201 -5.75 -10.33 -17.35
C GLN A 201 -6.52 -10.61 -16.07
N TYR A 202 -6.51 -9.67 -15.12
CA TYR A 202 -7.27 -9.80 -13.89
C TYR A 202 -8.77 -9.86 -14.15
N LEU A 203 -9.32 -8.91 -14.92
CA LEU A 203 -10.74 -8.88 -15.29
C LEU A 203 -11.18 -10.17 -15.98
N LEU A 204 -10.38 -10.66 -16.94
CA LEU A 204 -10.61 -11.94 -17.61
C LEU A 204 -10.61 -13.12 -16.63
N SER A 205 -9.67 -13.14 -15.67
CA SER A 205 -9.54 -14.24 -14.70
C SER A 205 -10.73 -14.34 -13.73
N VAL A 206 -11.43 -13.22 -13.50
CA VAL A 206 -12.64 -13.17 -12.66
C VAL A 206 -13.94 -13.21 -13.48
N GLY A 207 -13.85 -13.38 -14.80
CA GLY A 207 -15.00 -13.50 -15.70
C GLY A 207 -15.73 -12.19 -15.97
N VAL A 208 -15.06 -11.04 -15.80
CA VAL A 208 -15.63 -9.72 -16.14
C VAL A 208 -15.27 -9.40 -17.59
N SER A 209 -16.26 -9.37 -18.46
CA SER A 209 -16.11 -8.91 -19.85
C SER A 209 -16.16 -7.39 -19.92
N ARG A 210 -15.61 -6.82 -21.00
CA ARG A 210 -15.66 -5.39 -21.28
C ARG A 210 -17.10 -4.87 -21.36
N ASP A 211 -18.02 -5.65 -21.93
CA ASP A 211 -19.44 -5.29 -22.04
C ASP A 211 -20.14 -5.20 -20.67
N GLY A 212 -19.60 -5.86 -19.63
CA GLY A 212 -20.08 -5.77 -18.26
C GLY A 212 -19.48 -4.61 -17.47
N LEU A 213 -18.60 -3.81 -18.09
CA LEU A 213 -18.03 -2.62 -17.48
C LEU A 213 -18.89 -1.40 -17.75
N ARG A 214 -18.97 -0.53 -16.75
CA ARG A 214 -19.66 0.74 -16.84
C ARG A 214 -18.70 1.82 -17.30
N MET A 215 -19.14 2.62 -18.28
CA MET A 215 -18.37 3.76 -18.77
C MET A 215 -18.12 4.75 -17.62
N PRO A 216 -16.84 5.08 -17.31
CA PRO A 216 -16.52 6.13 -16.37
C PRO A 216 -17.06 7.47 -16.89
N ASP A 217 -17.58 8.29 -15.99
CA ASP A 217 -17.95 9.68 -16.28
C ASP A 217 -16.85 10.56 -15.67
N PRO A 218 -16.06 11.28 -16.48
CA PRO A 218 -14.91 12.05 -16.00
C PRO A 218 -15.28 13.09 -14.94
N GLU A 219 -16.46 13.71 -15.04
CA GLU A 219 -16.93 14.72 -14.09
C GLU A 219 -17.26 14.13 -12.71
N LEU A 220 -17.52 12.82 -12.65
CA LEU A 220 -17.92 12.13 -11.42
C LEU A 220 -16.77 11.35 -10.77
N ILE A 221 -15.56 11.32 -11.36
CA ILE A 221 -14.45 10.49 -10.85
C ILE A 221 -14.04 10.91 -9.44
N GLU A 222 -13.84 12.21 -9.17
CA GLU A 222 -13.47 12.69 -7.84
C GLU A 222 -14.53 12.30 -6.79
N GLY A 223 -15.81 12.55 -7.11
CA GLY A 223 -16.92 12.19 -6.23
C GLY A 223 -17.01 10.69 -5.94
N ARG A 224 -16.68 9.83 -6.92
CA ARG A 224 -16.62 8.37 -6.72
C ARG A 224 -15.49 7.96 -5.79
N ILE A 225 -14.32 8.58 -5.89
CA ILE A 225 -13.19 8.32 -4.98
C ILE A 225 -13.55 8.72 -3.54
N GLU A 226 -14.22 9.86 -3.35
CA GLU A 226 -14.72 10.28 -2.04
C GLU A 226 -15.77 9.31 -1.48
N GLU A 227 -16.71 8.86 -2.32
CA GLU A 227 -17.74 7.88 -1.93
C GLU A 227 -17.14 6.52 -1.55
N GLU A 228 -16.15 6.06 -2.31
CA GLU A 228 -15.42 4.83 -2.02
C GLU A 228 -14.72 4.92 -0.66
N MET A 229 -14.05 6.04 -0.39
CA MET A 229 -13.39 6.29 0.90
C MET A 229 -14.42 6.33 2.04
N ARG A 230 -15.56 7.01 1.87
CA ARG A 230 -16.63 7.04 2.87
C ARG A 230 -17.17 5.64 3.16
N THR A 231 -17.42 4.85 2.12
CA THR A 231 -17.87 3.46 2.22
C THR A 231 -16.83 2.59 2.94
N GLN A 232 -15.54 2.80 2.65
CA GLN A 232 -14.45 2.10 3.32
C GLN A 232 -14.37 2.45 4.81
N VAL A 233 -14.51 3.74 5.16
CA VAL A 233 -14.56 4.20 6.55
C VAL A 233 -15.75 3.57 7.29
N GLN A 234 -16.95 3.63 6.71
CA GLN A 234 -18.15 3.03 7.30
C GLN A 234 -17.97 1.52 7.54
N HIS A 235 -17.47 0.80 6.53
CA HIS A 235 -17.20 -0.63 6.66
C HIS A 235 -16.23 -0.95 7.80
N ASN A 236 -15.20 -0.12 8.00
CA ASN A 236 -14.21 -0.33 9.06
C ASN A 236 -14.71 0.10 10.44
N LEU A 237 -15.66 1.02 10.52
CA LEU A 237 -16.42 1.31 11.75
C LEU A 237 -17.27 0.09 12.14
N ASP A 238 -18.04 -0.46 11.20
CA ASP A 238 -18.91 -1.62 11.43
C ASP A 238 -18.08 -2.87 11.81
N ALA A 239 -16.91 -3.04 11.18
CA ALA A 239 -15.98 -4.12 11.49
C ALA A 239 -15.22 -3.90 12.82
N GLY A 240 -15.36 -2.73 13.46
CA GLY A 240 -14.68 -2.35 14.69
C GLY A 240 -13.17 -2.20 14.56
N ILE A 241 -12.67 -1.93 13.36
CA ILE A 241 -11.24 -1.64 13.10
C ILE A 241 -10.91 -0.22 13.53
N ILE A 242 -11.80 0.73 13.22
CA ILE A 242 -11.72 2.12 13.67
C ILE A 242 -12.91 2.45 14.56
N ARG A 243 -12.83 3.57 15.28
CA ARG A 243 -13.91 4.09 16.12
C ARG A 243 -13.96 5.61 16.03
N LEU A 244 -15.15 6.17 16.20
CA LEU A 244 -15.35 7.62 16.27
C LEU A 244 -14.79 8.17 17.58
N THR A 245 -14.19 9.35 17.52
CA THR A 245 -13.66 10.09 18.68
C THR A 245 -14.65 11.13 19.23
N GLY A 246 -15.77 11.37 18.52
CA GLY A 246 -16.83 12.30 18.93
C GLY A 246 -16.61 13.76 18.51
N ASP A 247 -15.42 14.09 18.01
CA ASP A 247 -14.99 15.41 17.52
C ASP A 247 -14.86 15.46 15.99
N GLY A 248 -15.65 14.65 15.28
CA GLY A 248 -15.61 14.57 13.80
C GLY A 248 -14.41 13.81 13.24
N HIS A 249 -13.66 13.11 14.07
CA HIS A 249 -12.54 12.25 13.67
C HIS A 249 -12.82 10.77 13.99
N PHE A 250 -11.95 9.91 13.45
CA PHE A 250 -11.85 8.51 13.85
C PHE A 250 -10.41 8.15 14.18
N GLU A 251 -10.26 7.10 14.99
CA GLU A 251 -8.97 6.52 15.36
C GLU A 251 -9.03 4.99 15.32
N TYR A 252 -7.87 4.35 15.34
CA TYR A 252 -7.82 2.88 15.42
C TYR A 252 -8.31 2.37 16.78
N SER A 253 -9.18 1.36 16.74
CA SER A 253 -9.58 0.64 17.95
C SER A 253 -8.44 -0.29 18.41
N LYS A 254 -8.57 -0.91 19.60
CA LYS A 254 -7.63 -1.96 20.03
C LYS A 254 -7.55 -3.10 19.01
N ARG A 255 -8.70 -3.50 18.45
CA ARG A 255 -8.78 -4.50 17.39
C ARG A 255 -8.10 -4.02 16.11
N GLY A 256 -8.25 -2.73 15.78
CA GLY A 256 -7.54 -2.08 14.68
C GLY A 256 -6.03 -2.13 14.82
N LEU A 257 -5.49 -1.92 16.02
CA LEU A 257 -4.05 -2.01 16.27
C LEU A 257 -3.52 -3.43 16.02
N PHE A 258 -4.24 -4.48 16.45
CA PHE A 258 -3.88 -5.87 16.14
C PHE A 258 -3.99 -6.17 14.63
N PHE A 259 -5.02 -5.62 13.96
CA PHE A 259 -5.15 -5.73 12.51
C PHE A 259 -3.94 -5.12 11.79
N LEU A 260 -3.56 -3.88 12.16
CA LEU A 260 -2.39 -3.20 11.59
C LEU A 260 -1.09 -3.94 11.88
N TRP A 261 -0.90 -4.47 13.10
CA TRP A 261 0.26 -5.31 13.42
C TRP A 261 0.41 -6.49 12.45
N GLY A 262 -0.70 -7.15 12.11
CA GLY A 262 -0.72 -8.20 11.10
C GLY A 262 -0.31 -7.69 9.70
N GLN A 263 -0.74 -6.49 9.32
CA GLN A 263 -0.33 -5.87 8.04
C GLN A 263 1.17 -5.53 8.04
N PHE A 264 1.71 -4.97 9.13
CA PHE A 264 3.14 -4.70 9.27
C PHE A 264 3.98 -5.98 9.15
N ILE A 265 3.56 -7.08 9.78
CA ILE A 265 4.24 -8.37 9.63
C ILE A 265 4.18 -8.86 8.18
N LYS A 266 3.00 -8.75 7.56
CA LYS A 266 2.83 -9.14 6.17
C LYS A 266 3.74 -8.33 5.26
N ASP A 267 3.90 -7.03 5.52
CA ASP A 267 4.77 -6.16 4.74
C ASP A 267 6.24 -6.49 4.98
N MET A 268 6.67 -6.73 6.22
CA MET A 268 8.01 -7.21 6.55
C MET A 268 8.38 -8.50 5.81
N LEU A 269 7.41 -9.41 5.61
CA LEU A 269 7.60 -10.66 4.87
C LEU A 269 7.47 -10.50 3.36
N ARG A 270 6.62 -9.56 2.90
CA ARG A 270 6.40 -9.27 1.48
C ARG A 270 7.56 -8.52 0.87
N LEU A 271 8.23 -7.70 1.68
CA LEU A 271 9.17 -6.65 1.28
C LEU A 271 9.74 -6.96 -0.10
N CYS A 272 9.31 -6.12 -1.04
CA CYS A 272 10.12 -5.87 -2.21
C CYS A 272 11.60 -5.67 -1.75
#